data_AF-A0A381Z5T3-F1
#
_entry.id   AF-A0A381Z5T3-F1
#
_cell.length_a   1.000
_cell.length_b   1.000
_cell.length_c   1.000
_cell.angle_alpha   90.00
_cell.angle_beta   90.00
_cell.angle_gamma   90.00
#
_symmetry.space_group_name_H-M   'P 1'
#
loop_
_entity.id
_entity.type
_entity.pdbx_description
1 polymer ?
#
loop_
_entity_poly.entity_id
_entity_poly.type
_entity_poly.pdbx_seq_one_letter_code
_entity_poly.pdbx_strand_id
1 'polypeptide(L)'
;MQAHARGHHAPLKSFMASFPERNDYKVITIIRNPYERAVSWYTYYRTPTYYNKHRRPGFFPGNMRALHYAQQPFLEFVKWYNRSFQSKWEMLPSVWWYTHKNKLYSDYQIRFENLEQDINKVSNELDMDIIKIPHNNKSSESFNIDDVYCDESITIVNRWYKEDFEKLGYEKK
;
A
#
# COMPACT_ATOMS: atom_id res chain seq x y z
N MET A 1 -7.66 -6.19 32.25
CA MET A 1 -7.67 -6.95 30.97
C MET A 1 -6.92 -6.14 29.93
N GLN A 2 -5.63 -6.43 29.72
CA GLN A 2 -4.89 -5.86 28.59
C GLN A 2 -5.29 -6.65 27.34
N ALA A 3 -6.07 -6.03 26.47
CA ALA A 3 -6.35 -6.57 25.15
C ALA A 3 -5.05 -6.53 24.34
N HIS A 4 -4.38 -7.68 24.22
CA HIS A 4 -3.40 -7.91 23.17
C HIS A 4 -4.13 -7.90 21.83
N ALA A 5 -4.31 -6.71 21.24
CA ALA A 5 -4.70 -6.59 19.85
C ALA A 5 -3.56 -7.15 18.99
N ARG A 6 -3.67 -8.41 18.60
CA ARG A 6 -2.90 -8.95 17.48
C ARG A 6 -3.29 -8.10 16.27
N GLY A 7 -2.41 -7.19 15.85
CA GLY A 7 -2.66 -6.24 14.78
C GLY A 7 -3.16 -6.95 13.52
N HIS A 8 -4.44 -6.76 13.22
CA HIS A 8 -5.04 -7.14 11.95
C HIS A 8 -5.28 -5.83 11.20
N HIS A 9 -4.85 -5.77 9.93
CA HIS A 9 -5.13 -4.61 9.08
C HIS A 9 -6.64 -4.37 9.04
N ALA A 10 -7.08 -3.17 9.44
CA ALA A 10 -8.49 -2.82 9.49
C ALA A 10 -8.73 -1.52 8.69
N PRO A 11 -9.68 -1.49 7.74
CA PRO A 11 -10.06 -0.26 7.08
C PRO A 11 -10.84 0.66 8.03
N LEU A 12 -10.85 1.96 7.73
CA LEU A 12 -11.52 2.98 8.52
C LEU A 12 -13.01 2.68 8.76
N LYS A 13 -13.69 2.11 7.76
CA LYS A 13 -15.10 1.68 7.90
C LYS A 13 -15.30 0.68 9.06
N SER A 14 -14.31 -0.16 9.34
CA SER A 14 -14.36 -1.10 10.47
C SER A 14 -14.13 -0.37 11.79
N PHE A 15 -13.21 0.61 11.83
CA PHE A 15 -13.01 1.46 13.00
C PHE A 15 -14.29 2.25 13.35
N MET A 16 -14.89 2.92 12.36
CA MET A 16 -16.13 3.70 12.57
C MET A 16 -17.33 2.84 12.95
N ALA A 17 -17.39 1.59 12.50
CA ALA A 17 -18.43 0.66 12.92
C ALA A 17 -18.26 0.20 14.38
N SER A 18 -17.01 0.02 14.82
CA SER A 18 -16.70 -0.39 16.19
C SER A 18 -16.76 0.76 17.20
N PHE A 19 -16.50 1.99 16.75
CA PHE A 19 -16.44 3.19 17.60
C PHE A 19 -17.24 4.35 16.96
N PRO A 20 -18.56 4.21 16.77
CA PRO A 20 -19.38 5.22 16.09
C PRO A 20 -19.42 6.58 16.80
N GLU A 21 -19.16 6.61 18.11
CA GLU A 21 -19.07 7.81 18.94
C GLU A 21 -17.76 8.58 18.78
N ARG A 22 -16.72 7.95 18.22
CA ARG A 22 -15.39 8.53 18.04
C ARG A 22 -15.28 9.24 16.68
N ASN A 23 -15.62 10.51 16.67
CA ASN A 23 -15.56 11.38 15.48
C ASN A 23 -14.58 12.56 15.64
N ASP A 24 -13.80 12.58 16.72
CA ASP A 24 -12.89 13.64 17.13
C ASP A 24 -11.44 13.44 16.64
N TYR A 25 -11.20 12.42 15.81
CA TYR A 25 -9.88 12.11 15.27
C TYR A 25 -9.65 12.79 13.92
N LYS A 26 -8.43 13.29 13.73
CA LYS A 26 -7.89 13.63 12.41
C LYS A 26 -7.39 12.38 11.70
N VAL A 27 -7.75 12.22 10.43
CA VAL A 27 -7.33 11.10 9.60
C VAL A 27 -6.18 11.56 8.70
N ILE A 28 -4.99 11.02 8.95
CA ILE A 28 -3.81 11.21 8.10
C ILE A 28 -3.67 9.97 7.20
N THR A 29 -3.54 10.19 5.90
CA THR A 29 -3.28 9.12 4.93
C THR A 29 -1.99 9.39 4.18
N ILE A 30 -1.25 8.32 3.87
CA ILE A 30 -0.10 8.37 2.97
C ILE A 30 -0.47 7.53 1.75
N ILE A 31 -0.55 8.18 0.60
CA ILE A 31 -0.88 7.58 -0.69
C ILE A 31 0.33 7.53 -1.59
N ARG A 32 0.29 6.68 -2.62
CA ARG A 32 1.37 6.54 -3.60
C ARG A 32 0.79 6.36 -4.99
N ASN A 33 1.51 6.84 -5.99
CA ASN A 33 1.23 6.63 -7.40
C ASN A 33 0.98 5.12 -7.64
N PRO A 34 -0.14 4.76 -8.27
CA PRO A 34 -0.50 3.35 -8.45
C PRO A 34 0.55 2.49 -9.14
N TYR A 35 1.26 3.03 -10.14
CA TYR A 35 2.30 2.29 -10.86
C TYR A 35 3.51 2.03 -9.97
N GLU A 36 3.96 3.05 -9.25
CA GLU A 36 5.05 2.91 -8.29
C GLU A 36 4.69 1.97 -7.14
N ARG A 37 3.44 2.03 -6.66
CA ARG A 37 2.96 1.16 -5.60
C ARG A 37 2.99 -0.31 -6.01
N ALA A 38 2.57 -0.64 -7.23
CA ALA A 38 2.62 -2.01 -7.73
C ALA A 38 4.07 -2.52 -7.88
N VAL A 39 4.98 -1.68 -8.39
CA VAL A 39 6.41 -2.03 -8.46
C VAL A 39 7.03 -2.16 -7.07
N SER A 40 6.66 -1.28 -6.14
CA SER A 40 7.12 -1.36 -4.75
C SER A 40 6.77 -2.70 -4.10
N TRP A 41 5.58 -3.24 -4.38
CA TRP A 41 5.20 -4.56 -3.92
C TRP A 41 6.03 -5.66 -4.58
N TYR A 42 6.15 -5.62 -5.91
CA TYR A 42 6.98 -6.56 -6.66
C TYR A 42 8.40 -6.62 -6.07
N THR A 43 9.01 -5.47 -5.82
CA THR A 43 10.33 -5.36 -5.17
C THR A 43 10.31 -5.86 -3.73
N TYR A 44 9.28 -5.53 -2.94
CA TYR A 44 9.18 -5.97 -1.55
C TYR A 44 9.21 -7.50 -1.41
N TYR A 45 8.48 -8.23 -2.28
CA TYR A 45 8.47 -9.69 -2.30
C TYR A 45 9.83 -10.32 -2.65
N ARG A 46 10.75 -9.53 -3.23
CA ARG A 46 12.13 -9.94 -3.58
C ARG A 46 13.14 -9.66 -2.47
N THR A 47 12.74 -8.96 -1.40
CA THR A 47 13.66 -8.61 -0.31
C THR A 47 14.05 -9.84 0.54
N PRO A 48 15.29 -9.89 1.05
CA PRO A 48 15.71 -10.91 2.01
C PRO A 48 14.82 -10.94 3.26
N THR A 49 14.32 -9.79 3.70
CA THR A 49 13.39 -9.66 4.84
C THR A 49 12.11 -10.44 4.58
N TYR A 50 11.49 -10.25 3.40
CA TYR A 50 10.29 -11.00 3.05
C TYR A 50 10.60 -12.49 2.92
N TYR A 51 11.67 -12.87 2.23
CA TYR A 51 12.09 -14.26 2.09
C TYR A 51 12.29 -14.97 3.45
N ASN A 52 13.08 -14.37 4.34
CA ASN A 52 13.42 -14.95 5.64
C ASN A 52 12.22 -15.06 6.60
N LYS A 53 11.25 -14.13 6.49
CA LYS A 53 10.01 -14.19 7.27
C LYS A 53 9.13 -15.38 6.86
N HIS A 54 9.09 -15.69 5.56
CA HIS A 54 8.13 -16.64 5.00
C HIS A 54 8.69 -18.04 4.72
N ARG A 55 10.00 -18.27 4.94
CA ARG A 55 10.64 -19.59 4.89
C ARG A 55 10.70 -20.32 6.25
N ARG A 56 10.17 -19.70 7.33
CA ARG A 56 10.19 -20.32 8.67
C ARG A 56 9.24 -21.53 8.72
N PRO A 57 9.67 -22.67 9.32
CA PRO A 57 8.80 -23.82 9.53
C PRO A 57 7.52 -23.40 10.27
N GLY A 58 6.35 -23.74 9.73
CA GLY A 58 5.04 -23.38 10.30
C GLY A 58 4.35 -22.16 9.68
N PHE A 59 4.92 -21.51 8.66
CA PHE A 59 4.29 -20.40 7.94
C PHE A 59 3.60 -20.86 6.63
N PHE A 60 2.42 -20.30 6.32
CA PHE A 60 1.49 -20.77 5.29
C PHE A 60 2.10 -20.90 3.86
N PRO A 61 1.71 -21.93 3.07
CA PRO A 61 2.20 -22.18 1.71
C PRO A 61 1.83 -21.10 0.68
N GLY A 62 0.85 -20.23 0.97
CA GLY A 62 0.47 -19.11 0.09
C GLY A 62 1.62 -18.12 -0.16
N ASN A 63 2.55 -17.98 0.80
CA ASN A 63 3.68 -17.06 0.68
C ASN A 63 4.79 -17.57 -0.26
N MET A 64 4.84 -18.88 -0.51
CA MET A 64 5.80 -19.46 -1.47
C MET A 64 5.47 -19.11 -2.91
N ARG A 65 4.18 -18.93 -3.24
CA ARG A 65 3.78 -18.45 -4.58
C ARG A 65 4.15 -17.00 -4.78
N ALA A 66 3.94 -16.14 -3.79
CA ALA A 66 4.37 -14.75 -3.86
C ALA A 66 5.88 -14.64 -4.11
N LEU A 67 6.68 -15.43 -3.38
CA LEU A 67 8.13 -15.55 -3.63
C LEU A 67 8.44 -16.02 -5.05
N HIS A 68 7.79 -17.07 -5.53
CA HIS A 68 8.03 -17.61 -6.87
C HIS A 68 7.74 -16.57 -7.97
N TYR A 69 6.55 -15.95 -7.94
CA TYR A 69 6.14 -15.00 -8.98
C TYR A 69 6.89 -13.67 -8.90
N ALA A 70 7.35 -13.26 -7.72
CA ALA A 70 8.21 -12.09 -7.59
C ALA A 70 9.61 -12.31 -8.21
N GLN A 71 10.02 -13.55 -8.47
CA GLN A 71 11.25 -13.86 -9.23
C GLN A 71 11.01 -13.94 -10.75
N GLN A 72 9.76 -13.85 -11.21
CA GLN A 72 9.39 -13.81 -12.64
C GLN A 72 9.34 -12.38 -13.15
N PRO A 73 9.29 -12.14 -14.49
CA PRO A 73 9.05 -10.81 -15.04
C PRO A 73 7.80 -10.16 -14.42
N PHE A 74 7.81 -8.83 -14.29
CA PHE A 74 6.74 -8.09 -13.59
C PHE A 74 5.34 -8.40 -14.12
N LEU A 75 5.19 -8.59 -15.43
CA LEU A 75 3.93 -9.01 -16.05
C LEU A 75 3.37 -10.30 -15.44
N GLU A 76 4.22 -11.30 -15.22
CA GLU A 76 3.82 -12.59 -14.64
C GLU A 76 3.47 -12.45 -13.15
N PHE A 77 4.20 -11.60 -12.43
CA PHE A 77 3.84 -11.23 -11.06
C PHE A 77 2.44 -10.60 -10.98
N VAL A 78 2.15 -9.59 -11.82
CA VAL A 78 0.84 -8.93 -11.79
C VAL A 78 -0.28 -9.85 -12.29
N LYS A 79 -0.03 -10.70 -13.30
CA LYS A 79 -0.99 -11.72 -13.77
C LYS A 79 -1.35 -12.70 -12.67
N TRP A 80 -0.35 -13.20 -11.93
CA TRP A 80 -0.59 -14.09 -10.81
C TRP A 80 -1.43 -13.43 -9.74
N TYR A 81 -1.04 -12.22 -9.33
CA TYR A 81 -1.75 -11.50 -8.28
C TYR A 81 -3.21 -11.22 -8.68
N ASN A 82 -3.47 -10.91 -9.96
CA ASN A 82 -4.81 -10.67 -10.52
C ASN A 82 -5.74 -11.86 -10.31
N ARG A 83 -5.18 -13.06 -10.47
CA ARG A 83 -5.91 -14.33 -10.45
C ARG A 83 -6.03 -14.89 -9.04
N SER A 84 -5.16 -14.48 -8.12
CA SER A 84 -5.10 -15.06 -6.78
C SER A 84 -6.24 -14.55 -5.87
N PHE A 85 -6.91 -15.48 -5.18
CA PHE A 85 -8.03 -15.17 -4.28
C PHE A 85 -7.55 -14.67 -2.90
N GLN A 86 -6.27 -14.89 -2.56
CA GLN A 86 -5.75 -14.81 -1.17
C GLN A 86 -5.00 -13.54 -0.79
N SER A 87 -4.67 -12.62 -1.69
CA SER A 87 -3.75 -11.51 -1.35
C SER A 87 -4.41 -10.14 -1.18
N LYS A 88 -5.72 -10.01 -1.40
CA LYS A 88 -6.25 -8.75 -1.94
C LYS A 88 -6.15 -7.53 -1.06
N TRP A 89 -6.10 -7.63 0.27
CA TRP A 89 -6.33 -6.47 1.14
C TRP A 89 -5.19 -5.45 0.98
N GLU A 90 -3.93 -5.91 1.02
CA GLU A 90 -2.73 -5.07 1.00
C GLU A 90 -2.53 -4.30 -0.33
N MET A 91 -3.02 -4.84 -1.45
CA MET A 91 -3.02 -4.19 -2.77
C MET A 91 -4.36 -3.60 -3.18
N LEU A 92 -5.36 -3.52 -2.28
CA LEU A 92 -6.56 -2.75 -2.60
C LEU A 92 -6.17 -1.29 -2.91
N PRO A 93 -6.94 -0.60 -3.76
CA PRO A 93 -6.84 0.85 -3.90
C PRO A 93 -6.67 1.52 -2.54
N SER A 94 -5.73 2.46 -2.46
CA SER A 94 -5.40 3.21 -1.25
C SER A 94 -6.70 3.78 -0.65
N VAL A 95 -7.55 4.35 -1.51
CA VAL A 95 -8.86 4.89 -1.13
C VAL A 95 -9.77 3.90 -0.41
N TRP A 96 -9.67 2.60 -0.68
CA TRP A 96 -10.51 1.61 -0.01
C TRP A 96 -10.29 1.59 1.51
N TRP A 97 -9.06 1.87 1.95
CA TRP A 97 -8.69 1.84 3.37
C TRP A 97 -9.31 2.95 4.19
N TYR A 98 -9.66 4.07 3.57
CA TYR A 98 -10.19 5.26 4.24
C TYR A 98 -11.49 5.80 3.61
N THR A 99 -12.18 4.96 2.83
CA THR A 99 -13.54 5.23 2.37
C THR A 99 -14.55 4.67 3.36
N HIS A 100 -15.53 5.49 3.75
CA HIS A 100 -16.72 5.04 4.49
C HIS A 100 -17.97 5.70 3.90
N LYS A 101 -19.05 4.94 3.68
CA LYS A 101 -20.31 5.43 3.07
C LYS A 101 -20.08 6.26 1.79
N ASN A 102 -19.19 5.78 0.91
CA ASN A 102 -18.78 6.42 -0.35
C ASN A 102 -18.09 7.79 -0.21
N LYS A 103 -17.69 8.19 1.00
CA LYS A 103 -16.90 9.40 1.26
C LYS A 103 -15.46 9.03 1.63
N LEU A 104 -14.50 9.76 1.08
CA LEU A 104 -13.10 9.69 1.51
C LEU A 104 -12.92 10.45 2.82
N TYR A 105 -12.21 9.84 3.76
CA TYR A 105 -11.83 10.45 5.03
C TYR A 105 -10.31 10.57 5.07
N SER A 106 -9.83 11.77 4.81
CA SER A 106 -8.40 12.10 4.86
C SER A 106 -8.30 13.60 5.09
N ASP A 107 -8.21 14.02 6.35
CA ASP A 107 -7.94 15.42 6.70
C ASP A 107 -6.59 15.86 6.13
N TYR A 108 -5.61 14.95 6.17
CA TYR A 108 -4.26 15.16 5.65
C TYR A 108 -3.89 14.05 4.69
N GLN A 109 -3.71 14.41 3.42
CA GLN A 109 -3.35 13.46 2.36
C GLN A 109 -1.92 13.71 1.89
N ILE A 110 -1.01 12.85 2.34
CA ILE A 110 0.43 12.93 2.06
C ILE A 110 0.73 12.08 0.83
N ARG A 111 1.40 12.65 -0.18
CA ARG A 111 1.86 11.90 -1.34
C ARG A 111 3.26 11.36 -1.08
N PHE A 112 3.44 10.06 -1.29
CA PHE A 112 4.74 9.42 -1.13
C PHE A 112 5.79 10.02 -2.09
N GLU A 113 5.36 10.48 -3.26
CA GLU A 113 6.21 11.18 -4.24
C GLU A 113 6.81 12.49 -3.67
N ASN A 114 6.12 13.12 -2.70
CA ASN A 114 6.51 14.37 -2.05
C ASN A 114 6.61 14.20 -0.53
N LEU A 115 6.97 12.99 -0.06
CA LEU A 115 6.79 12.54 1.32
C LEU A 115 7.31 13.53 2.36
N GLU A 116 8.56 13.99 2.21
CA GLU A 116 9.20 14.90 3.16
C GLU A 116 8.51 16.27 3.19
N GLN A 117 8.18 16.82 2.02
CA GLN A 117 7.51 18.12 1.90
C GLN A 117 6.11 18.08 2.51
N ASP A 118 5.34 17.03 2.23
CA ASP A 118 3.97 16.90 2.71
C ASP A 118 3.93 16.57 4.21
N ILE A 119 4.85 15.74 4.71
CA ILE A 119 4.98 15.52 6.17
C ILE A 119 5.36 16.81 6.89
N ASN A 120 6.29 17.61 6.36
CA ASN A 120 6.67 18.88 6.99
C ASN A 120 5.49 19.85 7.08
N LYS A 121 4.64 19.92 6.04
CA LYS A 121 3.41 20.73 6.07
C LYS A 121 2.45 20.26 7.16
N VAL A 122 2.18 18.95 7.21
CA VAL A 122 1.28 18.35 8.21
C VAL A 122 1.84 18.52 9.62
N SER A 123 3.15 18.36 9.80
CA SER A 123 3.84 18.55 11.07
C SER A 123 3.66 19.97 11.59
N ASN A 124 3.85 20.98 10.73
CA ASN A 124 3.67 22.38 11.09
C ASN A 124 2.21 22.71 11.44
N GLU A 125 1.25 22.18 10.70
CA GLU A 125 -0.18 22.45 10.96
C GLU A 125 -0.67 21.80 12.25
N LEU A 126 -0.11 20.64 12.60
CA LEU A 126 -0.47 19.88 13.81
C LEU A 126 0.40 20.21 15.02
N ASP A 127 1.29 21.21 14.93
CA ASP A 127 2.27 21.56 15.96
C ASP A 127 3.06 20.33 16.46
N MET A 128 3.44 19.47 15.51
CA MET A 128 4.25 18.28 15.74
C MET A 128 5.71 18.56 15.41
N ASP A 129 6.62 17.96 16.18
CA ASP A 129 8.06 18.03 15.94
C ASP A 129 8.56 16.78 15.19
N ILE A 130 8.28 16.69 13.88
CA ILE A 130 8.79 15.62 13.01
C ILE A 130 10.10 16.07 12.38
N ILE A 131 11.21 15.83 13.09
CA ILE A 131 12.55 16.31 12.70
C ILE A 131 13.13 15.54 11.50
N LYS A 132 12.90 14.23 11.42
CA LYS A 132 13.48 13.38 10.37
C LYS A 132 12.70 12.09 10.19
N ILE A 133 12.36 11.77 8.93
CA ILE A 133 11.75 10.49 8.58
C ILE A 133 12.87 9.47 8.35
N PRO A 134 12.97 8.39 9.15
CA PRO A 134 13.96 7.36 8.91
C PRO A 134 13.62 6.59 7.63
N HIS A 135 14.60 6.44 6.73
CA HIS A 135 14.42 5.65 5.52
C HIS A 135 14.65 4.15 5.80
N ASN A 136 13.71 3.56 6.54
CA ASN A 136 13.71 2.15 6.87
C ASN A 136 13.13 1.32 5.72
N ASN A 137 13.64 0.10 5.51
CA ASN A 137 13.21 -0.82 4.43
C ASN A 137 13.48 -0.30 3.01
N LYS A 138 14.60 0.42 2.81
CA LYS A 138 15.10 0.72 1.47
C LYS A 138 15.24 -0.59 0.69
N SER A 139 14.53 -0.69 -0.44
CA SER A 139 14.65 -1.84 -1.32
C SER A 139 16.08 -1.94 -1.85
N SER A 140 16.65 -3.14 -1.85
CA SER A 140 17.99 -3.40 -2.40
C SER A 140 18.01 -3.31 -3.93
N GLU A 141 16.85 -3.53 -4.56
CA GLU A 141 16.67 -3.40 -6.00
C GLU A 141 15.87 -2.12 -6.30
N SER A 142 16.28 -1.39 -7.33
CA SER A 142 15.54 -0.26 -7.90
C SER A 142 15.17 -0.59 -9.33
N PHE A 143 13.88 -0.43 -9.66
CA PHE A 143 13.40 -0.57 -11.01
C PHE A 143 13.02 0.79 -11.57
N ASN A 144 13.40 1.05 -12.81
CA ASN A 144 12.80 2.13 -13.57
C ASN A 144 11.39 1.71 -13.98
N ILE A 145 10.40 2.55 -13.67
CA ILE A 145 9.00 2.25 -13.92
C ILE A 145 8.76 2.03 -15.41
N ASP A 146 9.34 2.85 -16.28
CA ASP A 146 9.08 2.78 -17.72
C ASP A 146 9.65 1.51 -18.37
N ASP A 147 10.69 0.92 -17.77
CA ASP A 147 11.31 -0.32 -18.27
C ASP A 147 10.58 -1.59 -17.81
N VAL A 148 9.77 -1.48 -16.74
CA VAL A 148 9.09 -2.61 -16.10
C VAL A 148 7.70 -2.87 -16.70
N TYR A 149 7.04 -1.82 -17.16
CA TYR A 149 5.67 -1.91 -17.65
C TYR A 149 5.60 -2.25 -19.14
N CYS A 150 4.58 -3.02 -19.50
CA CYS A 150 4.12 -3.22 -20.87
C CYS A 150 2.61 -2.96 -20.93
N ASP A 151 2.04 -2.87 -22.13
CA ASP A 151 0.61 -2.55 -22.30
C ASP A 151 -0.32 -3.47 -21.49
N GLU A 152 0.03 -4.76 -21.39
CA GLU A 152 -0.76 -5.72 -20.63
C GLU A 152 -0.67 -5.46 -19.11
N SER A 153 0.51 -5.19 -18.57
CA SER A 153 0.66 -4.89 -17.13
C SER A 153 0.06 -3.54 -16.76
N ILE A 154 0.16 -2.54 -17.66
CA ILE A 154 -0.53 -1.24 -17.52
C ILE A 154 -2.03 -1.45 -17.44
N THR A 155 -2.61 -2.24 -18.35
CA THR A 155 -4.04 -2.54 -18.37
C THR A 155 -4.50 -3.20 -17.06
N ILE A 156 -3.71 -4.12 -16.51
CA ILE A 156 -4.02 -4.77 -15.24
C ILE A 156 -4.01 -3.76 -14.08
N VAL A 157 -2.96 -2.94 -13.98
CA VAL A 157 -2.79 -1.95 -12.89
C VAL A 157 -3.83 -0.83 -12.98
N ASN A 158 -4.17 -0.35 -14.19
CA ASN A 158 -5.23 0.63 -14.45
C ASN A 158 -6.59 0.17 -13.91
N ARG A 159 -6.88 -1.12 -14.06
CA ARG A 159 -8.11 -1.72 -13.56
C ARG A 159 -8.08 -1.90 -12.04
N TRP A 160 -6.98 -2.39 -11.47
CA TRP A 160 -6.87 -2.62 -10.03
C TRP A 160 -7.00 -1.34 -9.23
N TYR A 161 -6.25 -0.32 -9.60
CA TYR A 161 -6.17 0.95 -8.89
C TYR A 161 -7.08 2.01 -9.51
N LYS A 162 -8.13 1.58 -10.23
CA LYS A 162 -9.08 2.49 -10.90
C LYS A 162 -9.54 3.63 -9.99
N GLU A 163 -9.94 3.30 -8.77
CA GLU A 163 -10.43 4.32 -7.83
C GLU A 163 -9.33 5.27 -7.33
N ASP A 164 -8.08 4.81 -7.20
CA ASP A 164 -6.96 5.68 -6.83
C ASP A 164 -6.69 6.71 -7.94
N PHE A 165 -6.71 6.28 -9.21
CA PHE A 165 -6.60 7.21 -10.34
C PHE A 165 -7.73 8.24 -10.33
N GLU A 166 -8.98 7.77 -10.23
CA GLU A 166 -10.17 8.62 -10.32
C GLU A 166 -10.33 9.59 -9.15
N LYS A 167 -10.07 9.14 -7.92
CA LYS A 167 -10.36 9.93 -6.72
C LYS A 167 -9.14 10.70 -6.18
N LEU A 168 -7.91 10.30 -6.54
CA LEU A 168 -6.68 10.94 -6.07
C LEU A 168 -6.00 11.78 -7.15
N GLY A 169 -6.58 11.85 -8.35
CA GLY A 169 -6.07 12.67 -9.45
C GLY A 169 -4.72 12.18 -9.99
N TYR A 170 -4.48 10.87 -9.98
CA TYR A 170 -3.32 10.30 -10.67
C TYR A 170 -3.67 10.07 -12.14
N GLU A 171 -2.69 10.30 -13.02
CA GLU A 171 -2.82 10.03 -14.45
C GLU A 171 -2.58 8.55 -14.76
N LYS A 172 -3.34 8.04 -15.73
CA LYS A 172 -3.12 6.70 -16.29
C LYS A 172 -2.14 6.81 -17.48
N LYS A 173 -1.17 5.91 -17.51
CA LYS A 173 -0.43 5.50 -18.71
C LYS A 173 -1.35 4.72 -19.65
#